data_AF-A0A938SRG6-F1
#
_entry.id   AF-A0A938SRG6-F1
#
_cell.length_a   1.000
_cell.length_b   1.000
_cell.length_c   1.000
_cell.angle_alpha   90.00
_cell.angle_beta   90.00
_cell.angle_gamma   90.00
#
_symmetry.space_group_name_H-M   'P 1'
#
loop_
_entity.id
_entity.type
_entity.pdbx_description
1 polymer ?
#
loop_
_entity_poly.entity_id
_entity_poly.type
_entity_poly.pdbx_seq_one_letter_code
_entity_poly.pdbx_strand_id
1 'polypeptide(L)'
;MADDGTPTIFYTAAEPRTQCIARSQAPNLRWWLKDERNPIPREPDVEDYVKGGFRDPFIWREGTTWQMIACGAIRGVGGTVLYFRSEDLINWTYVKPLLNWRSVMPRSSGWTYELPPTARP
;
A
#
# COMPACT_ATOMS: atom_id res chain seq x y z
N MET A 1 -8.45 -3.00 10.77
CA MET A 1 -7.65 -4.05 11.44
C MET A 1 -7.27 -3.54 12.81
N ALA A 2 -6.98 -4.39 13.79
CA ALA A 2 -6.65 -3.92 15.13
C ALA A 2 -5.53 -4.78 15.71
N ASP A 3 -4.49 -4.14 16.23
CA ASP A 3 -3.40 -4.83 16.93
C ASP A 3 -3.62 -4.80 18.46
N ASP A 4 -4.14 -3.68 18.97
CA ASP A 4 -4.49 -3.42 20.37
C ASP A 4 -6.02 -3.46 20.62
N GLY A 5 -6.79 -3.95 19.65
CA GLY A 5 -8.26 -3.87 19.66
C GLY A 5 -8.84 -2.56 19.12
N THR A 6 -8.02 -1.55 18.84
CA THR A 6 -8.45 -0.28 18.24
C THR A 6 -8.61 -0.43 16.72
N PRO A 7 -9.80 -0.17 16.15
CA PRO A 7 -9.97 -0.14 14.71
C PRO A 7 -9.01 0.84 14.04
N THR A 8 -8.21 0.31 13.12
CA THR A 8 -7.14 1.01 12.40
C THR A 8 -7.37 0.89 10.89
N ILE A 9 -7.21 2.01 10.18
CA ILE A 9 -7.25 2.10 8.73
C ILE A 9 -5.90 2.54 8.17
N PHE A 10 -5.56 1.99 7.02
CA PHE A 10 -4.55 2.54 6.13
C PHE A 10 -5.24 3.14 4.92
N TYR A 11 -4.71 4.25 4.41
CA TYR A 11 -5.30 4.97 3.29
C TYR A 11 -4.22 5.72 2.51
N THR A 12 -4.53 6.05 1.26
CA THR A 12 -3.70 6.93 0.44
C THR A 12 -4.13 8.38 0.64
N ALA A 13 -3.24 9.23 1.15
CA ALA A 13 -3.42 10.68 1.12
C ALA A 13 -3.36 11.20 -0.32
N ALA A 14 -4.05 12.29 -0.65
CA ALA A 14 -4.13 12.78 -2.02
C ALA A 14 -2.86 13.56 -2.44
N GLU A 15 -2.38 14.48 -1.59
CA GLU A 15 -1.28 15.38 -1.91
C GLU A 15 -0.39 15.61 -0.67
N PRO A 16 0.87 15.11 -0.65
CA PRO A 16 1.43 14.14 -1.60
C PRO A 16 0.73 12.77 -1.51
N ARG A 17 0.72 12.01 -2.64
CA ARG A 17 0.21 10.63 -2.67
C ARG A 17 1.07 9.71 -1.82
N THR A 18 0.68 9.50 -0.57
CA THR A 18 1.45 8.73 0.41
C THR A 18 0.54 7.86 1.26
N GLN A 19 1.09 6.78 1.81
CA GLN A 19 0.31 5.88 2.66
C GLN A 19 0.31 6.38 4.09
N CYS A 20 -0.87 6.38 4.69
CA CYS A 20 -1.09 6.93 6.01
C CYS A 20 -1.92 5.96 6.84
N ILE A 21 -1.77 6.04 8.15
CA ILE A 21 -2.51 5.28 9.15
C ILE A 21 -3.34 6.22 10.01
N ALA A 22 -4.56 5.78 10.36
CA ALA A 22 -5.41 6.46 11.34
C ALA A 22 -6.11 5.42 12.24
N ARG A 23 -6.37 5.81 13.48
CA ARG A 23 -7.03 4.96 14.50
C ARG A 23 -8.34 5.59 14.95
N SER A 24 -9.36 4.76 15.14
CA SER A 24 -10.66 5.22 15.63
C SER A 24 -10.52 5.79 17.03
N GLN A 25 -11.17 6.93 17.27
CA GLN A 25 -11.27 7.58 18.59
C GLN A 25 -12.62 7.29 19.27
N ALA A 26 -13.52 6.58 18.58
CA ALA A 26 -14.86 6.30 19.09
C ALA A 26 -15.34 4.89 18.69
N PRO A 27 -16.11 4.18 19.53
CA PRO A 27 -16.65 2.85 19.21
C PRO A 27 -17.55 2.84 17.97
N ASN A 28 -18.18 3.97 17.64
CA ASN A 28 -19.06 4.11 16.49
C ASN A 28 -18.34 4.39 15.15
N LEU A 29 -17.00 4.40 15.15
CA LEU A 29 -16.16 4.59 13.96
C LEU A 29 -16.36 5.93 13.22
N ARG A 30 -16.92 6.95 13.87
CA ARG A 30 -17.17 8.26 13.25
C ARG A 30 -15.98 9.21 13.32
N TRP A 31 -15.04 8.96 14.23
CA TRP A 31 -13.91 9.86 14.50
C TRP A 31 -12.61 9.09 14.39
N TRP A 32 -11.68 9.60 13.60
CA TRP A 32 -10.39 8.97 13.31
C TRP A 32 -9.27 9.97 13.54
N LEU A 33 -8.28 9.57 14.32
CA LEU A 33 -7.07 10.35 14.54
C LEU A 33 -5.98 9.85 13.59
N LYS A 34 -5.46 10.74 12.75
CA LYS A 34 -4.29 10.46 11.91
C LYS A 34 -3.06 10.34 12.80
N ASP A 35 -2.23 9.34 12.55
CA ASP A 35 -0.95 9.21 13.26
C ASP A 35 -0.01 10.36 12.86
N GLU A 36 0.66 10.96 13.83
CA GLU A 36 1.56 12.10 13.63
C GLU A 36 2.83 11.70 12.85
N ARG A 37 3.18 10.41 12.87
CA ARG A 37 4.33 9.86 12.15
C ARG A 37 4.07 9.63 10.66
N ASN A 38 2.85 9.87 10.18
CA ASN A 38 2.51 9.73 8.77
C ASN A 38 3.49 10.53 7.87
N PRO A 39 3.89 9.98 6.71
CA PRO A 39 3.36 8.76 6.07
C PRO A 39 3.94 7.45 6.60
N ILE A 40 3.08 6.42 6.72
CA ILE A 40 3.38 5.05 7.14
C ILE A 40 2.64 4.04 6.23
N PRO A 41 3.36 3.14 5.54
CA PRO A 41 4.79 3.21 5.26
C PRO A 41 5.16 4.35 4.31
N ARG A 42 6.44 4.71 4.29
CA ARG A 42 7.01 5.55 3.23
C ARG A 42 7.13 4.77 1.92
N GLU A 43 7.22 5.48 0.80
CA GLU A 43 7.56 4.86 -0.48
C GLU A 43 8.86 4.04 -0.32
N PRO A 44 8.96 2.84 -0.93
CA PRO A 44 10.11 1.99 -0.74
C PRO A 44 11.32 2.58 -1.48
N ASP A 45 12.51 2.41 -0.90
CA ASP A 45 13.77 2.77 -1.54
C ASP A 45 14.17 1.65 -2.51
N VAL A 46 13.66 1.74 -3.74
CA VAL A 46 13.91 0.80 -4.82
C VAL A 46 14.43 1.59 -6.01
N GLU A 47 15.48 1.08 -6.65
CA GLU A 47 16.02 1.65 -7.88
C GLU A 47 14.92 1.80 -8.94
N ASP A 48 14.97 2.89 -9.70
CA ASP A 48 14.01 3.19 -10.77
C ASP A 48 12.53 3.31 -10.33
N TYR A 49 12.26 3.46 -9.03
CA TYR A 49 10.90 3.66 -8.54
C TYR A 49 10.26 4.93 -9.09
N VAL A 50 9.01 4.82 -9.54
CA VAL A 50 8.24 5.97 -10.03
C VAL A 50 7.44 6.57 -8.87
N LYS A 51 7.89 7.75 -8.41
CA LYS A 51 7.24 8.51 -7.32
C LYS A 51 5.76 8.77 -7.59
N GLY A 52 4.95 8.71 -6.54
CA GLY A 52 3.50 8.91 -6.61
C GLY A 52 2.73 7.70 -7.15
N GLY A 53 3.42 6.62 -7.50
CA GLY A 53 2.80 5.33 -7.82
C GLY A 53 2.32 4.57 -6.59
N PHE A 54 2.80 4.94 -5.39
CA PHE A 54 2.54 4.21 -4.15
C PHE A 54 1.14 4.47 -3.63
N ARG A 55 0.23 3.48 -3.74
CA ARG A 55 -1.18 3.62 -3.33
C ARG A 55 -1.89 2.31 -3.06
N ASP A 56 -3.11 2.44 -2.55
CA ASP A 56 -4.08 1.36 -2.38
C ASP A 56 -3.54 0.22 -1.50
N PRO A 57 -3.22 0.51 -0.22
CA PRO A 57 -2.62 -0.47 0.66
C PRO A 57 -3.69 -1.48 1.10
N PHE A 58 -3.43 -2.77 0.87
CA PHE A 58 -4.21 -3.87 1.40
C PHE A 58 -3.38 -4.63 2.43
N ILE A 59 -3.86 -4.63 3.67
CA ILE A 59 -3.17 -5.19 4.82
C ILE A 59 -3.86 -6.50 5.21
N TRP A 60 -3.15 -7.44 5.82
CA TRP A 60 -3.74 -8.55 6.56
C TRP A 60 -2.74 -9.06 7.60
N ARG A 61 -3.16 -10.01 8.45
CA ARG A 61 -2.30 -10.62 9.47
C ARG A 61 -2.14 -12.11 9.19
N GLU A 62 -0.92 -12.59 9.24
CA GLU A 62 -0.57 -14.02 9.21
C GLU A 62 0.22 -14.36 10.48
N GLY A 63 -0.40 -15.12 11.38
CA GLY A 63 0.17 -15.38 12.70
C GLY A 63 0.43 -14.07 13.46
N THR A 64 1.69 -13.82 13.82
CA THR A 64 2.10 -12.60 14.52
C THR A 64 2.52 -11.48 13.58
N THR A 65 2.68 -11.73 12.27
CA THR A 65 3.19 -10.73 11.32
C THR A 65 2.07 -10.07 10.52
N TRP A 66 2.14 -8.75 10.39
CA TRP A 66 1.34 -7.97 9.45
C TRP A 66 1.95 -7.98 8.06
N GLN A 67 1.09 -8.15 7.08
CA GLN A 67 1.39 -8.23 5.67
C GLN A 67 0.75 -7.03 4.98
N MET A 68 1.42 -6.44 3.99
CA MET A 68 0.83 -5.40 3.16
C MET A 68 1.22 -5.61 1.71
N ILE A 69 0.24 -5.47 0.82
CA ILE A 69 0.49 -5.20 -0.59
C ILE A 69 0.03 -3.78 -0.93
N ALA A 70 0.70 -3.16 -1.89
CA ALA A 70 0.33 -1.86 -2.40
C ALA A 70 0.73 -1.73 -3.87
N CYS A 71 0.03 -0.87 -4.59
CA CYS A 71 0.39 -0.49 -5.95
C CYS A 71 1.69 0.33 -5.94
N GLY A 72 2.49 0.15 -6.99
CA GLY A 72 3.67 0.94 -7.30
C GLY A 72 3.96 0.87 -8.79
N ALA A 73 5.06 1.52 -9.20
CA ALA A 73 5.56 1.42 -10.55
C ALA A 73 7.10 1.53 -10.55
N ILE A 74 7.73 0.75 -11.43
CA ILE A 74 9.19 0.74 -11.61
C ILE A 74 9.48 1.05 -13.08
N ARG A 75 10.37 2.00 -13.35
CA ARG A 75 10.72 2.42 -14.71
C ARG A 75 11.25 1.23 -15.50
N GLY A 76 10.81 1.10 -16.75
CA GLY A 76 11.18 -0.02 -17.62
C GLY A 76 10.46 -1.35 -17.31
N VAL A 77 9.88 -1.51 -16.12
CA VAL A 77 9.07 -2.69 -15.74
C VAL A 77 7.57 -2.43 -15.92
N GLY A 78 7.10 -1.25 -15.51
CA GLY A 78 5.68 -0.87 -15.52
C GLY A 78 5.07 -0.93 -14.12
N GLY A 79 3.75 -1.12 -14.06
CA GLY A 79 3.03 -1.29 -12.80
C GLY A 79 3.53 -2.51 -12.01
N THR A 80 3.56 -2.39 -10.68
CA THR A 80 4.11 -3.41 -9.78
C THR A 80 3.27 -3.49 -8.51
N VAL A 81 2.95 -4.71 -8.07
CA VAL A 81 2.43 -5.00 -6.74
C VAL A 81 3.62 -5.19 -5.81
N LEU A 82 3.78 -4.27 -4.87
CA LEU A 82 4.82 -4.26 -3.87
C LEU A 82 4.36 -5.00 -2.62
N TYR A 83 5.26 -5.68 -1.93
CA TYR A 83 4.95 -6.41 -0.71
C TYR A 83 5.85 -6.03 0.46
N PHE A 84 5.22 -5.86 1.61
CA PHE A 84 5.83 -5.40 2.85
C PHE A 84 5.39 -6.26 4.03
N ARG A 85 6.23 -6.25 5.09
CA ARG A 85 5.97 -6.93 6.37
C ARG A 85 6.17 -5.98 7.54
N SER A 86 5.42 -6.17 8.61
CA SER A 86 5.56 -5.41 9.86
C SER A 86 5.16 -6.27 11.06
N GLU A 87 5.74 -6.00 12.23
CA GLU A 87 5.32 -6.65 13.48
C GLU A 87 4.32 -5.78 14.27
N ASP A 88 4.27 -4.47 14.00
CA ASP A 88 3.61 -3.47 14.86
C ASP A 88 2.74 -2.45 14.10
N LEU A 89 2.51 -2.67 12.79
CA LEU A 89 1.82 -1.75 11.87
C LEU A 89 2.50 -0.39 11.64
N ILE A 90 3.63 -0.11 12.29
CA ILE A 90 4.35 1.16 12.20
C ILE A 90 5.61 0.99 11.37
N ASN A 91 6.41 -0.01 11.72
CA ASN A 91 7.69 -0.29 11.09
C ASN A 91 7.48 -1.33 10.01
N TRP A 92 7.51 -0.89 8.75
CA TRP A 92 7.29 -1.73 7.58
C TRP A 92 8.58 -1.93 6.79
N THR A 93 8.88 -3.19 6.51
CA THR A 93 10.01 -3.60 5.67
C THR A 93 9.49 -3.98 4.29
N TYR A 94 9.98 -3.31 3.25
CA TYR A 94 9.78 -3.75 1.88
C TYR A 94 10.50 -5.08 1.65
N VAL A 95 9.79 -6.08 1.14
CA VAL A 95 10.34 -7.42 0.93
C VAL A 95 10.74 -7.63 -0.52
N LYS A 96 9.79 -7.46 -1.45
CA LYS A 96 9.98 -7.72 -2.90
C LYS A 96 8.77 -7.26 -3.71
N PRO A 97 8.87 -7.19 -5.06
CA PRO A 97 7.67 -7.20 -5.89
C PRO A 97 7.01 -8.59 -5.83
N LEU A 98 5.69 -8.66 -5.71
CA LEU A 98 4.93 -9.92 -5.85
C LEU A 98 4.52 -10.20 -7.29
N LEU A 99 4.10 -9.14 -7.99
CA LEU A 99 3.66 -9.20 -9.37
C LEU A 99 4.08 -7.93 -10.08
N ASN A 100 4.48 -8.02 -11.33
CA ASN A 100 4.75 -6.85 -12.15
C ASN A 100 4.25 -7.06 -13.58
N TRP A 101 4.12 -5.95 -14.29
CA TRP A 101 3.58 -5.94 -15.64
C TRP A 101 4.34 -6.84 -16.61
N ARG A 102 5.69 -6.81 -16.60
CA ARG A 102 6.51 -7.69 -17.48
C ARG A 102 6.23 -9.17 -17.27
N SER A 103 5.95 -9.60 -16.05
CA SER A 103 5.61 -10.99 -15.74
C SER A 103 4.24 -11.42 -16.28
N VAL A 104 3.30 -10.48 -16.44
CA VAL A 104 1.92 -10.78 -16.86
C VAL A 104 1.72 -10.53 -18.36
N MET A 105 2.39 -9.51 -18.90
CA MET A 105 2.27 -9.08 -20.29
C MET A 105 3.65 -8.82 -20.89
N PRO A 106 4.39 -9.87 -21.31
CA PRO A 106 5.78 -9.73 -21.75
C PRO A 106 5.97 -8.90 -23.03
N ARG A 107 4.88 -8.61 -23.76
CA ARG A 107 4.90 -7.99 -25.10
C ARG A 107 4.22 -6.62 -25.19
N SER A 108 3.81 -6.03 -24.08
CA SER A 108 3.21 -4.69 -24.08
C SER A 108 3.83 -3.80 -23.00
N SER A 109 3.81 -2.49 -23.21
CA SER A 109 4.39 -1.48 -22.30
C SER A 109 3.27 -0.61 -21.72
N GLY A 110 2.53 -1.17 -20.75
CA GLY A 110 1.50 -0.44 -19.99
C GLY A 110 2.08 0.14 -18.70
N TRP A 111 1.73 1.39 -18.36
CA TRP A 111 2.39 2.15 -17.29
C TRP A 111 1.68 2.13 -15.92
N THR A 112 0.45 1.60 -15.80
CA THR A 112 -0.34 1.73 -14.55
C THR A 112 -1.27 0.56 -14.29
N TYR A 113 -1.29 0.06 -13.04
CA TYR A 113 -2.43 -0.67 -12.47
C TYR A 113 -3.36 0.35 -11.81
N GLU A 114 -4.59 0.51 -12.28
CA GLU A 114 -5.74 0.85 -11.43
C GLU A 114 -6.53 -0.45 -11.22
N LEU A 115 -7.15 -0.64 -10.04
CA LEU A 115 -8.17 -1.69 -9.89
C LEU A 115 -9.27 -1.39 -10.91
N PRO A 116 -9.66 -2.34 -11.79
CA PRO A 116 -10.65 -2.04 -12.80
C PRO A 116 -11.98 -1.73 -12.11
N PRO A 117 -12.62 -0.56 -12.37
CA PRO A 117 -14.05 -0.50 -12.22
C PRO A 117 -14.63 -1.54 -13.17
N THR A 118 -15.59 -2.30 -12.66
CA THR A 118 -16.29 -3.40 -13.32
C THR A 118 -16.48 -3.19 -14.83
N ALA A 119 -16.23 -4.27 -15.57
CA ALA A 119 -16.27 -4.38 -17.01
C ALA A 119 -17.44 -3.66 -17.72
N ARG A 120 -17.12 -3.17 -18.93
CA ARG A 120 -17.90 -3.12 -20.19
C ARG A 120 -18.14 -1.72 -20.77
N PRO A 121 -18.36 -1.61 -22.11
CA PRO A 121 -18.43 -2.66 -23.15
C PRO A 121 -17.14 -2.85 -23.95
#